data_AF-A0A7X7FYJ9-F1
#
_entry.id   AF-A0A7X7FYJ9-F1
#
_cell.length_a   1.000
_cell.length_b   1.000
_cell.length_c   1.000
_cell.angle_alpha   90.00
_cell.angle_beta   90.00
_cell.angle_gamma   90.00
#
_symmetry.space_group_name_H-M   'P 1'
#
loop_
_entity.id
_entity.type
_entity.pdbx_description
1 polymer ?
#
loop_
_entity_poly.entity_id
_entity_poly.type
_entity_poly.pdbx_seq_one_letter_code
_entity_poly.pdbx_strand_id
1 'polypeptide(L)'
;MAFVVLTSFFLWGWFVRLPRKRVILGGVVFGILWAYFLGVLLTSMGRDLRHAVVVLPGEARFEPFDHATVHFSLREGEEVFLRRREDRWVKVQRRDGKVGWVTAEAVEKVILPRGEKL
;
A
#
# COMPACT_ATOMS: atom_id res chain seq x y z
N MET A 1 16.58 0.56 -12.79
CA MET A 1 17.00 -0.69 -13.46
C MET A 1 18.53 -0.83 -13.50
N ALA A 2 19.29 0.10 -14.09
CA ALA A 2 20.75 -0.02 -14.24
C ALA A 2 21.56 -0.09 -12.91
N PHE A 3 21.14 0.64 -11.88
CA PHE A 3 21.80 0.61 -10.56
C PHE A 3 21.70 -0.75 -9.84
N VAL A 4 20.64 -1.52 -10.10
CA VAL A 4 20.44 -2.85 -9.50
C VAL A 4 21.36 -3.87 -10.16
N VAL A 5 21.60 -3.75 -11.47
CA VAL A 5 22.47 -4.68 -12.21
C VAL A 5 23.94 -4.46 -11.85
N LEU A 6 24.37 -3.20 -11.72
CA LEU A 6 25.75 -2.84 -11.37
C LEU A 6 26.12 -3.27 -9.94
N THR A 7 25.20 -3.10 -8.98
CA THR A 7 25.42 -3.53 -7.59
C THR A 7 25.42 -5.05 -7.45
N SER A 8 24.58 -5.76 -8.22
CA SER A 8 24.57 -7.23 -8.28
C SER A 8 25.90 -7.80 -8.78
N PHE A 9 26.48 -7.20 -9.83
CA PHE A 9 27.76 -7.65 -10.40
C PHE A 9 28.95 -7.34 -9.48
N PHE A 10 28.92 -6.19 -8.81
CA PHE A 10 29.96 -5.78 -7.86
C PHE A 10 29.96 -6.65 -6.60
N LEU A 11 28.78 -7.00 -6.10
CA LEU A 11 28.64 -7.93 -4.98
C LEU A 11 29.07 -9.34 -5.37
N TRP A 12 28.76 -9.81 -6.59
CA TRP A 12 29.23 -11.12 -7.10
C TRP A 12 30.76 -11.21 -7.12
N GLY A 13 31.46 -10.19 -7.61
CA GLY A 13 32.93 -10.16 -7.64
C GLY A 13 33.58 -10.13 -6.24
N TRP A 14 32.95 -9.44 -5.28
CA TRP A 14 33.40 -9.41 -3.88
C TRP A 14 33.10 -10.74 -3.14
N PHE A 15 32.04 -11.44 -3.54
CA PHE A 15 31.60 -12.73 -2.99
C PHE A 15 32.59 -13.88 -3.26
N VAL A 16 33.30 -13.85 -4.39
CA VAL A 16 34.25 -14.93 -4.78
C VAL A 16 35.55 -14.92 -3.96
N ARG A 17 35.89 -13.81 -3.29
CA ARG A 17 37.13 -13.69 -2.48
C ARG A 17 36.97 -13.95 -0.99
N LEU A 18 35.74 -14.15 -0.48
CA LEU A 18 35.47 -14.39 0.93
C LEU A 18 35.48 -15.90 1.25
N PRO A 19 35.96 -16.33 2.44
CA PRO A 19 35.96 -17.74 2.82
C PRO A 19 34.52 -18.30 2.79
N ARG A 20 34.34 -19.48 2.17
CA ARG A 20 33.03 -20.13 1.89
C ARG A 20 32.01 -20.08 3.03
N LYS A 21 32.45 -20.09 4.29
CA LYS A 21 31.56 -20.00 5.47
C LYS A 21 30.84 -18.64 5.60
N ARG A 22 31.49 -17.53 5.24
CA ARG A 22 30.89 -16.17 5.29
C ARG A 22 29.89 -15.93 4.16
N VAL A 23 30.15 -16.56 3.01
CA VAL A 23 29.31 -16.54 1.80
C VAL A 23 27.98 -17.27 2.06
N ILE A 24 28.03 -18.44 2.68
CA ILE A 24 26.82 -19.20 3.08
C ILE A 24 26.02 -18.42 4.12
N LEU A 25 26.68 -17.87 5.15
CA LEU A 25 26.01 -17.09 6.19
C LEU A 25 25.30 -15.85 5.62
N GLY A 26 25.97 -15.11 4.72
CA GLY A 26 25.39 -13.95 4.05
C GLY A 26 24.22 -14.32 3.13
N GLY A 27 24.30 -15.44 2.41
CA GLY A 27 23.22 -15.96 1.58
C GLY A 27 21.98 -16.34 2.40
N VAL A 28 22.15 -16.96 3.57
CA VAL A 28 21.05 -17.30 4.48
C VAL A 28 20.35 -16.03 4.99
N VAL A 29 21.11 -15.04 5.45
CA VAL A 29 20.54 -13.75 5.92
C VAL A 29 19.79 -13.05 4.78
N PHE A 30 20.36 -13.03 3.57
CA PHE A 30 19.71 -12.44 2.40
C PHE A 30 18.42 -13.19 2.03
N GLY A 31 18.43 -14.53 2.07
CA GLY A 31 17.25 -15.34 1.84
C GLY A 31 16.13 -15.08 2.85
N ILE A 32 16.47 -14.90 4.13
CA ILE A 32 15.51 -14.53 5.18
C ILE A 32 14.91 -13.15 4.92
N LEU A 33 15.75 -12.15 4.60
CA LEU A 33 15.30 -10.80 4.28
C LEU A 33 14.41 -10.78 3.02
N TRP A 34 14.75 -11.58 2.02
CA TRP A 34 13.97 -11.68 0.79
C TRP A 34 12.63 -12.38 1.00
N ALA A 35 12.60 -13.45 1.80
CA ALA A 35 11.36 -14.13 2.19
C ALA A 35 10.44 -13.19 3.00
N TYR A 36 11.00 -12.40 3.92
CA TYR A 36 10.26 -11.38 4.65
C TYR A 36 9.67 -10.33 3.70
N PHE A 37 10.47 -9.81 2.78
CA PHE A 37 10.02 -8.84 1.78
C PHE A 37 8.90 -9.40 0.88
N LEU A 38 9.04 -10.63 0.42
CA LEU A 38 8.04 -11.31 -0.41
C LEU A 38 6.73 -11.55 0.37
N GLY A 39 6.81 -11.94 1.64
CA GLY A 39 5.64 -12.08 2.51
C GLY A 39 4.86 -10.78 2.67
N VAL A 40 5.55 -9.67 2.93
CA VAL A 40 4.93 -8.33 3.00
C VAL A 40 4.29 -7.96 1.66
N LEU A 41 4.95 -8.25 0.53
CA LEU A 41 4.43 -7.95 -0.80
C LEU A 41 3.11 -8.69 -1.09
N LEU A 42 3.02 -9.96 -0.72
CA LEU A 42 1.81 -10.77 -0.88
C LEU A 42 0.63 -10.22 -0.05
N THR A 43 0.89 -9.73 1.18
CA THR A 43 -0.17 -9.10 2.00
C THR A 43 -0.68 -7.77 1.43
N SER A 44 0.12 -7.10 0.59
CA SER A 44 -0.28 -5.83 -0.04
C SER A 44 -1.24 -6.03 -1.22
N MET A 45 -1.17 -7.18 -1.90
CA MET A 45 -1.97 -7.46 -3.11
C MET A 45 -3.42 -7.87 -2.82
N GLY A 46 -3.74 -8.38 -1.63
CA GLY A 46 -5.06 -8.96 -1.30
C GLY A 46 -6.13 -8.00 -0.78
N ARG A 47 -5.96 -6.68 -0.87
CA ARG A 47 -6.98 -5.74 -0.35
C ARG A 47 -8.10 -5.55 -1.37
N ASP A 48 -9.16 -6.33 -1.24
CA ASP A 48 -10.44 -6.15 -1.94
C ASP A 48 -10.87 -4.68 -1.89
N LEU A 49 -10.67 -3.99 -3.01
CA LEU A 49 -11.11 -2.61 -3.17
C LEU A 49 -12.61 -2.60 -3.40
N ARG A 50 -13.35 -2.27 -2.35
CA ARG A 50 -14.79 -2.02 -2.50
C ARG A 50 -14.97 -0.59 -2.99
N HIS A 51 -15.70 -0.42 -4.08
CA HIS A 51 -16.01 0.89 -4.64
C HIS A 51 -16.89 1.68 -3.65
N ALA A 52 -16.59 2.96 -3.48
CA ALA A 52 -17.36 3.89 -2.67
C ALA A 52 -17.32 5.28 -3.30
N VAL A 53 -18.29 6.10 -2.94
CA VAL A 53 -18.35 7.49 -3.37
C VAL A 53 -18.35 8.37 -2.12
N VAL A 54 -17.63 9.48 -2.21
CA VAL A 54 -17.62 10.49 -1.16
C VAL A 54 -18.95 11.23 -1.21
N VAL A 55 -19.71 11.18 -0.12
CA VAL A 55 -21.03 11.84 -0.02
C VAL A 55 -20.92 13.20 0.64
N LEU A 56 -19.90 13.40 1.49
CA LEU A 56 -19.66 14.68 2.14
C LEU A 56 -18.22 15.13 1.89
N PRO A 57 -17.98 16.43 1.62
CA PRO A 57 -16.63 16.95 1.55
C PRO A 57 -15.93 16.73 2.89
N GLY A 58 -14.70 16.24 2.85
CA GLY A 58 -14.00 15.82 4.05
C GLY A 58 -12.49 15.78 3.89
N GLU A 59 -11.79 15.70 5.01
CA GLU A 59 -10.34 15.62 5.05
C GLU A 59 -9.90 14.20 5.36
N ALA A 60 -9.06 13.66 4.48
CA ALA A 60 -8.41 12.38 4.69
C ALA A 60 -7.10 12.59 5.46
N ARG A 61 -6.95 11.87 6.57
CA ARG A 61 -5.83 11.97 7.51
C ARG A 61 -4.85 10.79 7.35
N PHE A 62 -3.63 10.93 7.84
CA PHE A 62 -2.65 9.82 7.84
C PHE A 62 -3.03 8.70 8.81
N GLU A 63 -3.75 9.03 9.89
CA GLU A 63 -4.10 8.12 10.97
C GLU A 63 -5.59 8.28 11.37
N PRO A 64 -6.22 7.23 11.92
CA PRO A 64 -7.65 7.22 12.25
C PRO A 64 -7.94 7.90 13.61
N PHE A 65 -7.55 9.17 13.77
CA PHE A 65 -7.91 9.98 14.93
C PHE A 65 -8.04 11.47 14.57
N ASP A 66 -8.81 12.20 15.38
CA ASP A 66 -9.31 13.53 15.03
C ASP A 66 -8.20 14.58 14.82
N HIS A 67 -7.10 14.47 15.59
CA HIS A 67 -5.96 15.38 15.54
C HIS A 67 -4.83 14.94 14.59
N ALA A 68 -5.05 13.90 13.78
CA ALA A 68 -4.03 13.43 12.84
C ALA A 68 -3.81 14.44 11.71
N THR A 69 -2.58 14.47 11.17
CA THR A 69 -2.24 15.36 10.07
C THR A 69 -3.09 15.06 8.84
N VAL A 70 -3.67 16.13 8.27
CA VAL A 70 -4.43 16.08 7.03
C VAL A 70 -3.48 15.76 5.88
N HIS A 71 -3.81 14.70 5.14
CA HIS A 71 -3.03 14.25 3.99
C HIS A 71 -3.57 14.85 2.69
N PHE A 72 -4.90 14.85 2.51
CA PHE A 72 -5.57 15.46 1.36
C PHE A 72 -7.06 15.70 1.66
N SER A 73 -7.69 16.58 0.90
CA SER A 73 -9.14 16.77 0.93
C SER A 73 -9.83 15.91 -0.14
N LEU A 74 -11.05 15.50 0.17
CA LEU A 74 -11.97 14.79 -0.71
C LEU A 74 -13.14 15.69 -1.05
N ARG A 75 -13.56 15.62 -2.32
CA ARG A 75 -14.73 16.33 -2.80
C ARG A 75 -15.93 15.41 -2.81
N GLU A 76 -17.11 15.98 -2.56
CA GLU A 76 -18.36 15.27 -2.77
C GLU A 76 -18.48 14.77 -4.23
N GLY A 77 -19.03 13.56 -4.39
CA GLY A 77 -19.13 12.86 -5.67
C GLY A 77 -17.83 12.20 -6.14
N GLU A 78 -16.71 12.34 -5.41
CA GLU A 78 -15.45 11.72 -5.80
C GLU A 78 -15.47 10.21 -5.56
N GLU A 79 -15.10 9.43 -6.57
CA GLU A 79 -14.97 7.99 -6.47
C GLU A 79 -13.69 7.60 -5.70
N VAL A 80 -13.87 6.75 -4.70
CA VAL A 80 -12.79 6.23 -3.86
C VAL A 80 -12.94 4.73 -3.65
N PHE A 81 -11.85 4.08 -3.31
CA PHE A 81 -11.84 2.67 -2.99
C PHE A 81 -11.65 2.45 -1.50
N LEU A 82 -12.58 1.76 -0.87
CA LEU A 82 -12.51 1.33 0.52
C LEU A 82 -11.46 0.23 0.67
N ARG A 83 -10.40 0.54 1.43
CA ARG A 83 -9.30 -0.40 1.74
C ARG A 83 -9.50 -1.07 3.09
N ARG A 84 -9.93 -0.34 4.11
CA ARG A 84 -10.13 -0.85 5.48
C ARG A 84 -11.19 -0.04 6.21
N ARG A 85 -11.86 -0.65 7.18
CA ARG A 85 -12.74 0.04 8.13
C ARG A 85 -12.27 -0.31 9.53
N GLU A 86 -12.14 0.71 10.38
CA GLU A 86 -11.79 0.62 11.79
C GLU A 86 -12.76 1.54 12.55
N ASP A 87 -13.78 0.95 13.18
CA ASP A 87 -14.83 1.67 13.91
C ASP A 87 -15.50 2.79 13.09
N ARG A 88 -15.27 4.05 13.52
CA ARG A 88 -15.78 5.29 12.88
C ARG A 88 -14.91 5.75 11.72
N TRP A 89 -13.78 5.10 11.48
CA TRP A 89 -12.81 5.48 10.47
C TRP A 89 -12.77 4.47 9.33
N VAL A 90 -12.50 5.00 8.15
CA VAL A 90 -12.47 4.25 6.92
C VAL A 90 -11.24 4.67 6.14
N LYS A 91 -10.39 3.69 5.83
CA LYS A 91 -9.23 3.90 4.97
C LYS A 91 -9.68 3.85 3.53
N VAL A 92 -9.53 4.97 2.84
CA VAL A 92 -9.90 5.14 1.44
C VAL A 92 -8.67 5.35 0.59
N GLN A 93 -8.74 4.90 -0.66
CA GLN A 93 -7.75 5.17 -1.68
C GLN A 93 -8.40 5.89 -2.86
N ARG A 94 -7.83 7.02 -3.26
CA ARG A 94 -8.25 7.74 -4.45
C ARG A 94 -7.70 7.11 -5.72
N ARG A 95 -8.26 7.48 -6.86
CA ARG A 95 -7.80 7.02 -8.19
C ARG A 95 -6.34 7.40 -8.48
N ASP A 96 -5.83 8.47 -7.87
CA ASP A 96 -4.43 8.89 -7.94
C ASP A 96 -3.46 8.01 -7.13
N GLY A 97 -3.99 7.01 -6.41
CA GLY A 97 -3.22 6.10 -5.58
C GLY A 97 -3.01 6.58 -4.14
N LYS A 98 -3.36 7.82 -3.79
CA LYS A 98 -3.22 8.34 -2.42
C LYS A 98 -4.16 7.62 -1.48
N VAL A 99 -3.67 7.34 -0.27
CA VAL A 99 -4.41 6.62 0.77
C VAL A 99 -4.50 7.48 2.02
N GLY A 100 -5.69 7.52 2.62
CA GLY A 100 -5.94 8.26 3.86
C GLY A 100 -7.14 7.72 4.61
N TRP A 101 -7.30 8.18 5.85
CA TRP A 101 -8.38 7.84 6.75
C TRP A 101 -9.42 8.95 6.78
N VAL A 102 -10.68 8.58 6.58
CA VAL A 102 -11.83 9.48 6.64
C VAL A 102 -12.85 8.94 7.62
N THR A 103 -13.76 9.78 8.09
CA THR A 103 -14.89 9.30 8.88
C THR A 103 -15.83 8.46 8.02
N ALA A 104 -16.44 7.45 8.61
CA ALA A 104 -17.38 6.57 7.92
C ALA A 104 -18.60 7.32 7.37
N GLU A 105 -18.94 8.46 7.96
CA GLU A 105 -20.03 9.34 7.53
C GLU A 105 -19.70 10.09 6.22
N ALA A 106 -18.42 10.29 5.91
CA ALA A 106 -18.01 11.01 4.70
C ALA A 106 -18.12 10.17 3.41
N VAL A 107 -18.24 8.85 3.54
CA VAL A 107 -18.18 7.92 2.40
C VAL A 107 -19.31 6.90 2.45
N GLU A 108 -19.98 6.73 1.33
CA GLU A 108 -21.01 5.71 1.18
C GLU A 108 -20.54 4.61 0.24
N LYS A 109 -20.79 3.36 0.66
CA LYS A 109 -20.44 2.19 -0.14
C LYS A 109 -21.43 2.09 -1.30
N VAL A 110 -20.95 2.38 -2.50
CA VAL A 110 -21.75 2.21 -3.72
C VAL A 110 -21.64 0.76 -4.19
N ILE A 111 -22.75 0.03 -4.06
CA ILE A 111 -22.94 -1.25 -4.74
C ILE A 111 -23.47 -0.90 -6.12
N LEU A 112 -22.58 -0.62 -7.08
CA LEU A 112 -23.03 -0.44 -8.45
C LEU A 112 -23.66 -1.77 -8.93
N PRO A 113 -24.92 -1.77 -9.41
CA PRO A 113 -25.43 -2.91 -10.14
C PRO A 113 -24.52 -3.09 -11.36
N ARG A 114 -23.87 -4.25 -11.42
CA ARG A 114 -22.95 -4.62 -12.50
C ARG A 114 -23.73 -4.61 -13.81
N GLY A 115 -23.65 -3.53 -14.60
CA GLY A 115 -23.93 -3.61 -16.03
C GLY A 115 -24.81 -2.55 -16.71
N GLU A 116 -24.81 -1.27 -16.33
CA GLU A 116 -25.27 -0.23 -17.28
C GLU A 116 -24.11 0.61 -17.78
N LYS A 117 -23.71 0.32 -19.02
CA LYS A 117 -22.97 1.25 -19.87
C LYS A 117 -24.00 2.27 -20.40
N LEU A 118 -23.80 3.54 -20.08
CA LEU A 118 -24.36 4.65 -20.86
C LEU A 118 -23.48 4.90 -22.09
#